data_AF-A0A1G5HLY3-F1
#
_entry.id   AF-A0A1G5HLY3-F1
#
_cell.length_a   1.000
_cell.length_b   1.000
_cell.length_c   1.000
_cell.angle_alpha   90.00
_cell.angle_beta   90.00
_cell.angle_gamma   90.00
#
_symmetry.space_group_name_H-M   'P 1'
#
loop_
_entity.id
_entity.type
_entity.pdbx_description
1 polymer ?
#
loop_
_entity_poly.entity_id
_entity_poly.type
_entity_poly.pdbx_seq_one_letter_code
_entity_poly.pdbx_strand_id
1 'polypeptide(L)'
;MNRRQCNKIVPNIWIIAAKRSDTADNYFALYAMDWKRGARLSWEGWKRYEDFLQFHVPIKRKVEGRAHSSQPAAKIAKKASFLHLNQAQYEELEQLFYQPFSRKRWKVFFRSISRLH
;
A
#
# COMPACT_ATOMS: atom_id res chain seq x y z
N MET A 1 -2.02 27.12 6.67
CA MET A 1 -2.55 25.81 6.18
C MET A 1 -3.75 25.43 7.03
N ASN A 2 -4.92 25.17 6.43
CA ASN A 2 -6.19 25.04 7.16
C ASN A 2 -6.27 23.68 7.89
N ARG A 3 -6.52 23.65 9.22
CA ARG A 3 -6.49 22.44 10.09
C ARG A 3 -7.31 21.26 9.53
N ARG A 4 -8.43 21.55 8.84
CA ARG A 4 -9.31 20.56 8.19
C ARG A 4 -8.65 19.77 7.05
N GLN A 5 -7.57 20.27 6.45
CA GLN A 5 -6.84 19.58 5.38
C GLN A 5 -5.75 18.65 5.93
N CYS A 6 -5.25 18.88 7.15
CA CYS A 6 -4.27 17.99 7.81
C CYS A 6 -4.91 16.66 8.24
N ASN A 7 -6.19 16.68 8.60
CA ASN A 7 -6.93 15.50 9.08
C ASN A 7 -7.45 14.57 7.95
N LYS A 8 -6.91 14.69 6.73
CA LYS A 8 -7.32 13.85 5.59
C LYS A 8 -6.11 13.09 5.07
N ILE A 9 -6.17 11.77 5.11
CA ILE A 9 -5.25 10.90 4.37
C ILE A 9 -5.77 10.85 2.94
N VAL A 10 -4.95 11.25 1.96
CA VAL A 10 -5.27 11.12 0.53
C VAL A 10 -4.13 10.34 -0.11
N PRO A 11 -4.23 8.99 -0.16
CA PRO A 11 -3.15 8.20 -0.69
C PRO A 11 -2.91 8.54 -2.16
N ASN A 12 -1.67 8.90 -2.48
CA ASN A 12 -1.23 9.20 -3.83
C ASN A 12 -0.34 8.11 -4.42
N ILE A 13 0.09 7.14 -3.60
CA ILE A 13 0.74 5.92 -4.05
C ILE A 13 -0.01 4.72 -3.46
N TRP A 14 -0.21 3.73 -4.31
CA TRP A 14 -0.81 2.44 -4.00
C TRP A 14 0.13 1.34 -4.47
N ILE A 15 0.42 0.38 -3.60
CA ILE A 15 1.29 -0.76 -3.89
C ILE A 15 0.54 -2.02 -3.49
N ILE A 16 0.41 -2.96 -4.43
CA ILE A 16 -0.03 -4.31 -4.12
C ILE A 16 1.22 -5.17 -4.08
N ALA A 17 1.52 -5.73 -2.91
CA ALA A 17 2.62 -6.67 -2.74
C ALA A 17 2.05 -8.08 -2.78
N ALA A 18 2.50 -8.87 -3.76
CA ALA A 18 2.29 -10.30 -3.83
C ALA A 18 3.57 -10.97 -3.35
N LYS A 19 3.54 -11.48 -2.13
CA LYS A 19 4.63 -12.24 -1.54
C LYS A 19 4.56 -13.67 -2.09
N ARG A 20 5.58 -14.05 -2.85
CA ARG A 20 5.87 -15.45 -3.18
C ARG A 20 6.65 -16.05 -2.03
N SER A 21 6.06 -17.06 -1.38
CA SER A 21 6.80 -17.96 -0.51
C SER A 21 7.13 -19.21 -1.30
N ASP A 22 8.35 -19.72 -1.17
CA ASP A 22 8.74 -21.01 -1.75
C ASP A 22 8.06 -22.19 -1.01
N THR A 23 7.43 -21.93 0.15
CA THR A 23 6.86 -22.95 1.05
C THR A 23 5.41 -22.72 1.47
N ALA A 24 4.78 -21.60 1.09
CA ALA A 24 3.42 -21.26 1.51
C ALA A 24 2.59 -20.60 0.40
N ASP A 25 1.27 -20.60 0.58
CA ASP A 25 0.31 -19.91 -0.30
C ASP A 25 0.76 -18.46 -0.58
N ASN A 26 0.48 -17.98 -1.80
CA ASN A 26 0.67 -16.57 -2.16
C ASN A 26 -0.02 -15.67 -1.12
N TYR A 27 0.66 -14.61 -0.70
CA TYR A 27 0.10 -13.64 0.25
C TYR A 27 0.04 -12.26 -0.39
N PHE A 28 -1.13 -11.63 -0.33
CA PHE A 28 -1.36 -10.29 -0.87
C PHE A 28 -1.53 -9.27 0.25
N ALA A 29 -0.84 -8.15 0.09
CA ALA A 29 -0.95 -6.97 0.94
C ALA A 29 -1.14 -5.72 0.07
N LEU A 30 -1.89 -4.75 0.59
CA LEU A 30 -2.11 -3.45 -0.01
C LEU A 30 -1.51 -2.38 0.89
N TYR A 31 -0.57 -1.62 0.34
CA TYR A 31 0.01 -0.45 0.98
C TYR A 31 -0.44 0.82 0.28
N ALA A 32 -0.80 1.82 1.09
CA ALA A 32 -1.23 3.12 0.63
C ALA A 32 -0.43 4.20 1.36
N MET A 33 0.11 5.14 0.61
CA MET A 33 0.93 6.23 1.14
C MET A 33 0.44 7.57 0.65
N ASP A 34 0.40 8.56 1.54
CA ASP A 34 0.29 9.99 1.22
C ASP A 34 1.66 10.63 1.42
N TRP A 35 2.43 10.80 0.34
CA TRP A 35 3.78 11.36 0.44
C TRP A 35 3.82 12.80 0.95
N LYS A 36 2.73 13.55 0.76
CA LYS A 36 2.66 14.98 1.11
C LYS A 36 2.39 15.16 2.60
N ARG A 37 1.64 14.24 3.21
CA ARG A 37 1.23 14.31 4.63
C ARG A 37 1.91 13.27 5.51
N GLY A 38 2.72 12.38 4.94
CA GLY A 38 3.43 11.33 5.68
C GLY A 38 2.51 10.24 6.24
N ALA A 39 1.26 10.16 5.77
CA ALA A 39 0.29 9.18 6.25
C ALA A 39 0.42 7.85 5.50
N ARG A 40 0.13 6.76 6.21
CA ARG A 40 0.34 5.39 5.75
C ARG A 40 -0.83 4.52 6.19
N LEU A 41 -1.28 3.65 5.30
CA LEU A 41 -2.31 2.65 5.59
C LEU A 41 -1.89 1.33 4.91
N SER A 42 -1.99 0.24 5.64
CA SER A 42 -1.83 -1.10 5.09
C SER A 42 -3.05 -1.96 5.38
N TRP A 43 -3.32 -2.90 4.48
CA TRP A 43 -4.28 -3.97 4.67
C TRP A 43 -3.64 -5.25 4.14
N GLU A 44 -3.76 -6.33 4.87
CA GLU A 44 -3.02 -7.56 4.61
C GLU A 44 -3.89 -8.77 4.98
N GLY A 45 -3.50 -9.97 4.55
CA GLY A 45 -4.14 -11.22 4.99
C GLY A 45 -4.76 -12.06 3.88
N TRP A 46 -4.71 -11.62 2.62
CA TRP A 46 -5.35 -12.35 1.53
C TRP A 46 -4.44 -13.42 0.95
N LYS A 47 -4.99 -14.63 0.79
CA LYS A 47 -4.30 -15.73 0.09
C LYS A 47 -4.58 -15.77 -1.41
N ARG A 48 -5.72 -15.20 -1.82
CA ARG A 48 -6.19 -15.15 -3.20
C ARG A 48 -6.35 -13.71 -3.63
N TYR A 49 -5.98 -13.43 -4.86
CA TYR A 49 -6.05 -12.08 -5.40
C TYR A 49 -7.52 -11.64 -5.58
N GLU A 50 -8.41 -12.57 -5.90
CA GLU A 50 -9.83 -12.34 -6.11
C GLU A 50 -10.51 -11.84 -4.83
N ASP A 51 -10.16 -12.44 -3.68
CA ASP A 51 -10.68 -12.04 -2.37
C ASP A 51 -10.20 -10.63 -2.02
N PHE A 52 -8.94 -10.31 -2.35
CA PHE A 52 -8.41 -8.96 -2.24
C PHE A 52 -9.22 -7.97 -3.09
N LEU A 53 -9.54 -8.29 -4.34
CA LEU A 53 -10.25 -7.38 -5.26
C LEU A 53 -11.66 -7.00 -4.78
N GLN A 54 -12.32 -7.89 -4.04
CA GLN A 54 -13.64 -7.67 -3.45
C GLN A 54 -13.61 -6.77 -2.20
N PHE A 55 -12.46 -6.63 -1.56
CA PHE A 55 -12.31 -5.80 -0.37
C PHE A 55 -12.62 -4.33 -0.65
N HIS A 56 -13.32 -3.68 0.27
CA HIS A 56 -13.67 -2.26 0.15
C HIS A 56 -12.73 -1.40 1.01
N VAL A 57 -11.80 -0.74 0.34
CA VAL A 57 -10.79 0.09 0.99
C VAL A 57 -11.39 1.45 1.37
N PRO A 58 -11.27 1.89 2.62
CA PRO A 58 -11.72 3.22 3.03
C PRO A 58 -10.77 4.31 2.49
N ILE A 59 -11.26 5.18 1.59
CA ILE A 59 -10.45 6.21 0.90
C ILE A 59 -10.56 7.59 1.56
N LYS A 60 -11.64 7.86 2.28
CA LYS A 60 -11.78 9.10 3.07
C LYS A 60 -12.04 8.75 4.52
N ARG A 61 -11.07 9.08 5.37
CA ARG A 61 -11.31 9.29 6.80
C ARG A 61 -11.36 10.81 7.02
N LYS A 62 -12.55 11.37 7.20
CA LYS A 62 -12.67 12.64 7.93
C LYS A 62 -12.58 12.25 9.40
N VAL A 63 -11.60 12.80 10.13
CA VAL A 63 -11.44 12.54 11.57
C VAL A 63 -12.69 12.91 12.39
N GLU A 64 -13.59 13.75 11.84
CA GLU A 64 -14.78 14.28 12.56
C GLU A 64 -16.11 14.16 11.78
N GLY A 65 -16.22 13.32 10.74
CA GLY A 65 -17.46 13.27 9.93
C GLY A 65 -17.87 11.87 9.49
N ARG A 66 -19.17 11.53 9.69
CA ARG A 66 -19.84 10.26 9.36
C ARG A 66 -19.77 9.80 7.88
N ALA A 67 -19.14 10.56 6.98
CA ALA A 67 -19.01 10.18 5.58
C ALA A 67 -17.80 9.27 5.38
N HIS A 68 -18.02 7.95 5.54
CA HIS A 68 -17.07 6.91 5.16
C HIS A 68 -17.27 6.61 3.67
N SER A 69 -16.37 7.08 2.81
CA SER A 69 -16.34 6.62 1.41
C SER A 69 -15.30 5.52 1.27
N SER A 70 -15.75 4.32 0.93
CA SER A 70 -14.90 3.23 0.47
C SER A 70 -14.96 3.10 -1.05
N GLN A 71 -13.98 2.44 -1.64
CA GLN A 71 -14.09 1.92 -3.01
C GLN A 71 -13.56 0.48 -3.05
N PRO A 72 -14.04 -0.33 -4.00
CA PRO A 72 -13.49 -1.65 -4.23
C PRO A 72 -11.98 -1.58 -4.49
N ALA A 73 -11.24 -2.51 -3.90
CA ALA A 73 -9.81 -2.71 -4.13
C ALA A 73 -9.53 -2.95 -5.61
N ALA A 74 -10.45 -3.56 -6.36
CA ALA A 74 -10.35 -3.68 -7.82
C ALA A 74 -10.17 -2.34 -8.55
N LYS A 75 -10.76 -1.25 -8.03
CA LYS A 75 -10.58 0.09 -8.61
C LYS A 75 -9.22 0.70 -8.27
N ILE A 76 -8.70 0.37 -7.09
CA ILE A 76 -7.36 0.78 -6.63
C ILE A 76 -6.29 0.00 -7.38
N ALA A 77 -6.49 -1.30 -7.58
CA ALA A 77 -5.57 -2.19 -8.26
C ALA A 77 -5.20 -1.70 -9.67
N LYS A 78 -6.17 -1.14 -10.40
CA LYS A 78 -5.94 -0.52 -11.72
C LYS A 78 -4.91 0.62 -11.72
N LYS A 79 -4.64 1.22 -10.56
CA LYS A 79 -3.70 2.35 -10.39
C LYS A 79 -2.52 2.00 -9.48
N ALA A 80 -2.53 0.81 -8.89
CA ALA A 80 -1.50 0.39 -7.96
C ALA A 80 -0.29 -0.14 -8.71
N SER A 81 0.90 0.07 -8.15
CA SER A 81 2.08 -0.67 -8.57
C SER A 81 1.97 -2.08 -8.03
N PHE A 82 1.87 -3.06 -8.93
CA PHE A 82 1.84 -4.47 -8.55
C PHE A 82 3.27 -4.99 -8.45
N LEU A 83 3.65 -5.51 -7.29
CA LEU A 83 5.00 -6.02 -7.03
C LEU A 83 4.92 -7.49 -6.67
N HIS A 84 5.64 -8.33 -7.42
CA HIS A 84 5.91 -9.71 -7.03
C HIS A 84 7.21 -9.74 -6.25
N LEU A 85 7.13 -10.05 -4.96
CA LEU A 85 8.26 -9.96 -4.04
C LEU A 85 8.56 -11.34 -3.46
N ASN A 86 9.84 -11.68 -3.36
CA ASN A 86 10.27 -12.78 -2.50
C ASN A 86 10.24 -12.37 -1.02
N GLN A 87 10.52 -13.31 -0.11
CA GLN A 87 10.53 -13.06 1.34
C GLN A 87 11.40 -11.85 1.73
N ALA A 88 12.65 -11.79 1.26
CA ALA A 88 13.59 -10.74 1.63
C ALA A 88 13.16 -9.36 1.13
N GLN A 89 12.64 -9.28 -0.11
CA GLN A 89 12.13 -8.04 -0.69
C GLN A 89 10.85 -7.57 0.00
N TYR A 90 10.01 -8.50 0.46
CA TYR A 90 8.81 -8.18 1.23
C TYR A 90 9.18 -7.59 2.61
N GLU A 91 10.14 -8.20 3.31
CA GLU A 91 10.63 -7.66 4.57
C GLU A 91 11.26 -6.27 4.39
N GLU A 92 11.99 -6.04 3.30
CA GLU A 92 12.53 -4.72 2.98
C GLU A 92 11.40 -3.70 2.74
N LEU A 93 10.33 -4.09 2.02
CA LEU A 93 9.14 -3.25 1.83
C LEU A 93 8.51 -2.86 3.18
N GLU A 94 8.29 -3.83 4.06
CA GLU A 94 7.71 -3.59 5.39
C GLU A 94 8.59 -2.65 6.21
N GLN A 95 9.90 -2.88 6.25
CA GLN A 95 10.83 -2.00 6.95
C GLN A 95 10.77 -0.57 6.41
N LEU A 96 10.73 -0.39 5.08
CA LEU A 96 10.60 0.93 4.45
C LEU A 96 9.26 1.59 4.74
N PHE A 97 8.20 0.80 4.84
CA PHE A 97 6.86 1.28 5.10
C PHE A 97 6.66 1.70 6.56
N TYR A 98 7.28 1.03 7.53
CA TYR A 98 7.13 1.37 8.95
C TYR A 98 8.19 2.35 9.48
N GLN A 99 9.37 2.44 8.87
CA GLN A 99 10.42 3.38 9.28
C GLN A 99 10.16 4.85 8.85
N PRO A 100 10.89 5.84 9.40
CA PRO A 100 10.79 7.23 8.96
C PRO A 100 10.94 7.39 7.44
N PHE A 101 10.12 8.26 6.88
CA PHE A 101 9.93 8.30 5.45
C PHE A 101 11.14 8.88 4.72
N SER A 102 11.74 8.11 3.81
CA SER A 102 12.90 8.55 3.04
C SER A 102 12.67 8.32 1.55
N ARG A 103 12.50 9.42 0.79
CA ARG A 103 12.41 9.37 -0.69
C ARG A 103 13.58 8.63 -1.32
N LYS A 104 14.78 8.81 -0.76
CA LYS A 104 16.00 8.17 -1.28
C LYS A 104 15.90 6.65 -1.16
N ARG A 105 15.50 6.14 0.01
CA ARG A 105 15.38 4.69 0.26
C ARG A 105 14.28 4.06 -0.60
N TRP A 106 13.12 4.71 -0.70
CA TRP A 106 12.04 4.26 -1.59
C TRP A 106 12.46 4.21 -3.07
N LYS A 107 13.21 5.21 -3.56
CA LYS A 107 13.77 5.18 -4.93
C LYS A 107 14.76 4.03 -5.14
N VAL A 108 15.60 3.75 -4.14
CA VAL A 108 16.56 2.64 -4.20
C VAL A 108 15.82 1.30 -4.26
N PHE A 109 14.81 1.11 -3.41
CA PHE A 109 13.98 -0.09 -3.39
C PHE A 109 13.24 -0.34 -4.71
N PHE A 110 12.57 0.68 -5.27
CA PHE A 110 11.91 0.50 -6.58
C PHE A 110 12.93 0.16 -7.68
N ARG A 111 14.14 0.76 -7.65
CA ARG A 111 15.20 0.43 -8.60
C ARG A 111 15.75 -0.99 -8.42
N SER A 112 15.84 -1.50 -7.19
CA SER A 112 16.31 -2.88 -6.97
C SER A 112 15.31 -3.89 -7.51
N ILE A 113 14.01 -3.62 -7.39
CA ILE A 113 12.95 -4.46 -7.97
C ILE A 113 12.96 -4.40 -9.51
N SER A 114 13.05 -3.20 -10.11
CA SER A 114 13.00 -3.05 -11.58
C SER A 114 14.19 -3.63 -12.33
N ARG A 115 15.31 -3.93 -11.65
CA ARG A 115 16.52 -4.51 -12.28
C ARG A 115 16.53 -6.03 -12.31
N LEU A 116 15.58 -6.67 -11.63
CA LEU A 116 15.48 -8.13 -11.51
C LEU A 116 14.39 -8.72 -12.43
N HIS A 117 13.70 -7.87 -13.19
CA HIS A 117 12.77 -8.21 -14.27
C HIS A 117 13.36 -7.74 -15.60
#